data_AF-A0A7K0F6P8-F1
#
_entry.id   AF-A0A7K0F6P8-F1
#
_cell.length_a   1.000
_cell.length_b   1.000
_cell.length_c   1.000
_cell.angle_alpha   90.00
_cell.angle_beta   90.00
_cell.angle_gamma   90.00
#
_symmetry.space_group_name_H-M   'P 1'
#
loop_
_entity.id
_entity.type
_entity.pdbx_description
1 polymer ?
#
loop_
_entity_poly.entity_id
_entity_poly.type
_entity_poly.pdbx_seq_one_letter_code
_entity_poly.pdbx_strand_id
1 'polypeptide(L)'
;MNSNYIEKIFSKKRDEVSLVDIENYFSSPQEESSVVEFKSGEVEINDIFKEIAAFLNTEGGLLIIGSPRETKQTVGKNIIKICEGKLTFSNFKNKDWLYQKIASNIVPTPTDLKIEEFLTENGNIFLIDIPQSLNPPHQCSSDGKYYLRLERDAKPAPHGIVQALFNKRRVPVLSANIDVKDVKSHQDSIVVSIKNESAIPAEKLAYIIDVYNVEQIKSNYNFKLIEDSLGNKFSFTGHTEQVLVQVINVPVKFDIQHSGKDYLIFVAFWCRDLDFDFKFFTYSPTKKEVVIEATLKEGVKLTDELNRIRSLMNKF
;
A
#
# COMPACT_ATOMS: atom_id res chain seq x y z
N MET A 1 6.42 1.51 8.60
CA MET A 1 7.41 1.92 9.61
C MET A 1 7.10 1.14 10.86
N ASN A 2 8.07 0.47 11.48
CA ASN A 2 7.82 -0.22 12.76
C ASN A 2 7.38 0.82 13.78
N SER A 3 6.16 0.69 14.29
CA SER A 3 5.70 1.50 15.39
C SER A 3 6.56 1.18 16.62
N ASN A 4 6.99 2.24 17.28
CA ASN A 4 7.98 2.19 18.35
C ASN A 4 7.63 3.20 19.45
N TYR A 5 6.35 3.25 19.81
CA TYR A 5 5.87 4.18 20.81
C TYR A 5 6.20 3.70 22.22
N ILE A 6 6.22 2.38 22.44
CA ILE A 6 6.65 1.80 23.74
C ILE A 6 8.08 2.26 24.07
N GLU A 7 9.04 2.12 23.14
CA GLU A 7 10.42 2.51 23.45
C GLU A 7 10.58 4.02 23.55
N LYS A 8 9.83 4.80 22.78
CA LYS A 8 9.86 6.28 22.89
C LYS A 8 9.35 6.77 24.24
N ILE A 9 8.34 6.12 24.81
CA ILE A 9 7.69 6.57 26.05
C ILE A 9 8.43 6.05 27.28
N PHE A 10 8.80 4.77 27.27
CA PHE A 10 9.48 4.14 28.42
C PHE A 10 11.00 4.19 28.34
N SER A 11 11.58 4.66 27.23
CA SER A 11 13.04 4.67 26.98
C SER A 11 13.70 3.29 27.15
N LYS A 12 12.95 2.23 26.87
CA LYS A 12 13.34 0.82 27.03
C LYS A 12 12.81 0.02 25.85
N LYS A 13 13.52 -1.03 25.44
CA LYS A 13 12.99 -1.94 24.41
C LYS A 13 11.68 -2.55 24.88
N ARG A 14 10.79 -2.84 23.94
CA ARG A 14 9.45 -3.38 24.24
C ARG A 14 9.49 -4.64 25.13
N ASP A 15 10.43 -5.54 24.87
CA ASP A 15 10.65 -6.79 25.62
C ASP A 15 11.35 -6.59 26.98
N GLU A 16 11.85 -5.38 27.24
CA GLU A 16 12.52 -5.00 28.50
C GLU A 16 11.62 -4.15 29.42
N VAL A 17 10.44 -3.71 28.96
CA VAL A 17 9.47 -2.99 29.78
C VAL A 17 8.87 -3.94 30.80
N SER A 18 8.82 -3.51 32.06
CA SER A 18 8.23 -4.24 33.18
C SER A 18 7.00 -3.53 33.75
N LEU A 19 6.21 -4.24 34.56
CA LEU A 19 5.07 -3.63 35.26
C LEU A 19 5.47 -2.43 36.13
N VAL A 20 6.64 -2.52 36.78
CA VAL A 20 7.21 -1.44 37.62
C VAL A 20 7.47 -0.19 36.78
N ASP A 21 7.86 -0.34 35.51
CA ASP A 21 8.06 0.81 34.63
C ASP A 21 6.74 1.53 34.32
N ILE A 22 5.65 0.78 34.18
CA ILE A 22 4.30 1.33 33.98
C ILE A 22 3.83 2.03 35.26
N GLU A 23 4.05 1.44 36.43
CA GLU A 23 3.73 2.07 37.72
C GLU A 23 4.52 3.37 37.91
N ASN A 24 5.82 3.38 37.61
CA ASN A 24 6.66 4.57 37.66
C ASN A 24 6.23 5.63 36.65
N TYR A 25 5.77 5.24 35.47
CA TYR A 25 5.27 6.20 34.48
C TYR A 25 4.05 6.98 35.01
N PHE A 26 3.16 6.31 35.74
CA PHE A 26 2.01 6.95 36.38
C PHE A 26 2.26 7.46 37.80
N SER A 27 3.51 7.44 38.30
CA SER A 27 3.86 8.01 39.60
C SER A 27 3.89 9.55 39.60
N SER A 28 3.76 10.15 38.42
CA SER A 28 3.57 11.59 38.23
C SER A 28 2.44 11.81 37.21
N PRO A 29 1.81 13.00 37.18
CA PRO A 29 0.70 13.29 36.28
C PRO A 29 1.06 13.08 34.81
N GLN A 30 0.30 12.22 34.12
CA GLN A 30 0.44 11.99 32.68
C GLN A 30 -0.77 12.53 31.92
N GLU A 31 -0.52 13.19 30.80
CA GLU A 31 -1.55 13.66 29.86
C GLU A 31 -1.57 12.80 28.59
N GLU A 32 -2.77 12.57 28.07
CA GLU A 32 -2.95 11.97 26.74
C GLU A 32 -2.49 12.95 25.64
N SER A 33 -2.14 12.38 24.49
CA SER A 33 -1.66 13.15 23.34
C SER A 33 -2.20 12.59 22.03
N SER A 34 -1.77 13.11 20.88
CA SER A 34 -2.14 12.55 19.59
C SER A 34 -1.61 11.14 19.36
N VAL A 35 -0.60 10.70 20.12
CA VAL A 35 0.07 9.42 19.95
C VAL A 35 0.02 8.52 21.19
N VAL A 36 -0.67 8.94 22.26
CA VAL A 36 -0.81 8.17 23.50
C VAL A 36 -2.24 8.28 24.03
N GLU A 37 -2.83 7.14 24.35
CA GLU A 37 -4.18 7.01 24.90
C GLU A 37 -4.15 6.13 26.17
N PHE A 38 -4.92 6.53 27.18
CA PHE A 38 -5.01 5.86 28.47
C PHE A 38 -6.44 5.37 28.72
N LYS A 39 -6.60 4.07 28.95
CA LYS A 39 -7.89 3.50 29.36
C LYS A 39 -7.74 2.76 30.67
N SER A 40 -8.66 2.99 31.59
CA SER A 40 -8.74 2.21 32.84
C SER A 40 -9.12 0.76 32.55
N GLY A 41 -8.89 -0.13 33.52
CA GLY A 41 -9.19 -1.56 33.41
C GLY A 41 -10.67 -1.91 33.20
N GLU A 42 -11.57 -0.99 33.57
CA GLU A 42 -13.03 -1.13 33.40
C GLU A 42 -13.51 -0.73 31.99
N VAL A 43 -12.60 -0.41 31.07
CA VAL A 43 -12.95 0.00 29.71
C VAL A 43 -13.68 -1.09 28.94
N GLU A 44 -14.70 -0.67 28.19
CA GLU A 44 -15.42 -1.55 27.28
C GLU A 44 -14.59 -1.85 26.03
N ILE A 45 -14.64 -3.09 25.58
CA ILE A 45 -13.84 -3.55 24.43
C ILE A 45 -14.14 -2.77 23.14
N ASN A 46 -15.37 -2.27 22.99
CA ASN A 46 -15.77 -1.47 21.83
C ASN A 46 -15.06 -0.11 21.78
N ASP A 47 -14.72 0.48 22.93
CA ASP A 47 -13.97 1.74 22.97
C ASP A 47 -12.52 1.51 22.55
N ILE A 48 -11.94 0.35 22.89
CA ILE A 48 -10.62 -0.07 22.40
C ILE A 48 -10.58 -0.14 20.87
N PHE A 49 -11.64 -0.66 20.23
CA PHE A 49 -11.69 -0.72 18.76
C PHE A 49 -11.67 0.68 18.12
N LYS A 50 -12.42 1.63 18.70
CA LYS A 50 -12.45 3.02 18.22
C LYS A 50 -11.08 3.67 18.28
N GLU A 51 -10.37 3.51 19.39
CA GLU A 51 -9.02 4.05 19.56
C GLU A 51 -8.04 3.42 18.57
N ILE A 52 -8.06 2.09 18.42
CA ILE A 52 -7.18 1.40 17.47
C ILE A 52 -7.45 1.84 16.03
N ALA A 53 -8.72 1.91 15.62
CA ALA A 53 -9.08 2.39 14.29
C ALA A 53 -8.65 3.86 14.07
N ALA A 54 -8.80 4.71 15.10
CA ALA A 54 -8.35 6.10 15.06
C ALA A 54 -6.84 6.22 14.87
N PHE A 55 -6.04 5.44 15.60
CA PHE A 55 -4.59 5.39 15.46
C PHE A 55 -4.16 4.90 14.07
N LEU A 56 -4.73 3.79 13.59
CA LEU A 56 -4.43 3.22 12.27
C LEU A 56 -4.71 4.21 11.13
N ASN A 57 -5.76 5.02 11.25
CA ASN A 57 -6.16 6.00 10.24
C ASN A 57 -5.42 7.34 10.33
N THR A 58 -4.63 7.56 11.38
CA THR A 58 -3.87 8.80 11.61
C THR A 58 -2.37 8.53 11.61
N GLU A 59 -1.69 8.67 12.73
CA GLU A 59 -0.22 8.60 12.83
C GLU A 59 0.28 7.33 13.54
N GLY A 60 -0.63 6.47 13.99
CA GLY A 60 -0.31 5.43 14.97
C GLY A 60 -0.15 5.99 16.38
N GLY A 61 0.13 5.12 17.35
CA GLY A 61 0.35 5.51 18.73
C GLY A 61 0.43 4.34 19.70
N LEU A 62 0.50 4.67 20.99
CA LEU A 62 0.43 3.73 22.10
C LEU A 62 -0.92 3.82 22.80
N LEU A 63 -1.59 2.67 22.94
CA LEU A 63 -2.75 2.53 23.82
C LEU A 63 -2.34 1.74 25.07
N ILE A 64 -2.52 2.34 26.24
CA ILE A 64 -2.29 1.70 27.54
C ILE A 64 -3.64 1.33 28.16
N ILE A 65 -3.89 0.04 28.30
CA ILE A 65 -5.08 -0.49 28.98
C ILE A 65 -4.68 -0.91 30.38
N GLY A 66 -5.37 -0.34 31.35
CA GLY A 66 -5.15 -0.50 32.76
C GLY A 66 -4.47 0.67 33.45
N SER A 67 -4.51 1.85 32.83
CA SER A 67 -4.03 3.09 33.43
C SER A 67 -4.85 3.48 34.68
N PRO A 68 -4.37 4.42 35.51
CA PRO A 68 -5.20 5.05 36.53
C PRO A 68 -6.46 5.69 35.93
N ARG A 69 -7.48 5.92 36.75
CA ARG A 69 -8.68 6.65 36.31
C ARG A 69 -8.32 8.11 36.03
N GLU A 70 -8.81 8.60 34.91
CA GLU A 70 -8.65 9.99 34.51
C GLU A 70 -9.27 10.93 35.56
N THR A 71 -8.53 11.95 35.96
CA THR A 71 -9.00 13.02 36.83
C THR A 71 -8.81 14.38 36.17
N LYS A 72 -9.65 15.34 36.55
CA LYS A 72 -9.55 16.72 36.04
C LYS A 72 -8.71 17.53 37.00
N GLN A 73 -7.65 18.15 36.48
CA GLN A 73 -6.81 19.08 37.23
C GLN A 73 -6.95 20.48 36.64
N THR A 74 -7.11 21.48 37.52
CA THR A 74 -7.15 22.88 37.11
C THR A 74 -5.73 23.45 37.16
N VAL A 75 -5.20 23.85 36.00
CA VAL A 75 -3.90 24.52 35.88
C VAL A 75 -4.15 25.93 35.35
N GLY A 76 -4.08 26.92 36.25
CA GLY A 76 -4.47 28.30 35.93
C GLY A 76 -5.96 28.43 35.60
N LYS A 77 -6.28 28.84 34.37
CA LYS A 77 -7.67 28.94 33.86
C LYS A 77 -8.11 27.70 33.06
N ASN A 78 -7.22 26.76 32.81
CA ASN A 78 -7.48 25.59 31.98
C ASN A 78 -7.77 24.36 32.85
N ILE A 79 -8.67 23.51 32.39
CA ILE A 79 -8.93 22.20 32.98
C ILE A 79 -8.26 21.18 32.06
N ILE A 80 -7.26 20.49 32.59
CA ILE A 80 -6.59 19.38 31.90
C ILE A 80 -7.06 18.06 32.50
N LYS A 81 -6.96 17.01 31.70
CA LYS A 81 -7.24 15.64 32.10
C LYS A 81 -5.92 14.91 32.27
N ILE A 82 -5.73 14.31 33.44
CA ILE A 82 -4.50 13.61 33.81
C ILE A 82 -4.81 12.22 34.36
N CYS A 83 -3.88 11.29 34.15
CA CYS A 83 -3.83 10.00 34.81
C CYS A 83 -2.63 9.98 35.75
N GLU A 84 -2.86 9.70 37.03
CA GLU A 84 -1.83 9.62 38.07
C GLU A 84 -2.25 8.59 39.12
N GLY A 85 -1.28 7.86 39.66
CA GLY A 85 -1.46 6.98 40.80
C GLY A 85 -1.59 5.50 40.42
N LYS A 86 -2.47 4.79 41.14
CA LYS A 86 -2.56 3.33 41.05
C LYS A 86 -3.18 2.87 39.72
N LEU A 87 -2.55 1.86 39.12
CA LEU A 87 -3.06 1.16 37.95
C LEU A 87 -4.41 0.49 38.25
N THR A 88 -5.22 0.31 37.21
CA THR A 88 -6.50 -0.39 37.31
C THR A 88 -6.46 -1.59 36.38
N PHE A 89 -6.75 -2.79 36.88
CA PHE A 89 -6.51 -4.01 36.09
C PHE A 89 -7.70 -4.33 35.18
N SER A 90 -7.41 -4.71 33.94
CA SER A 90 -8.43 -5.11 32.97
C SER A 90 -8.88 -6.55 33.18
N ASN A 91 -10.17 -6.79 32.93
CA ASN A 91 -10.77 -8.12 32.90
C ASN A 91 -10.63 -8.82 31.54
N PHE A 92 -9.92 -8.23 30.57
CA PHE A 92 -9.65 -8.89 29.29
C PHE A 92 -8.77 -10.12 29.48
N LYS A 93 -9.10 -11.21 28.77
CA LYS A 93 -8.56 -12.55 29.06
C LYS A 93 -7.04 -12.66 28.91
N ASN A 94 -6.53 -12.33 27.73
CA ASN A 94 -5.10 -12.33 27.38
C ASN A 94 -4.88 -11.62 26.05
N LYS A 95 -3.62 -11.45 25.65
CA LYS A 95 -3.24 -10.76 24.40
C LYS A 95 -3.82 -11.41 23.13
N ASP A 96 -3.88 -12.74 23.08
CA ASP A 96 -4.35 -13.45 21.89
C ASP A 96 -5.85 -13.27 21.70
N TRP A 97 -6.61 -13.31 22.80
CA TRP A 97 -8.04 -12.99 22.82
C TRP A 97 -8.28 -11.55 22.38
N LEU A 98 -7.48 -10.60 22.89
CA LEU A 98 -7.60 -9.20 22.53
C LEU A 98 -7.31 -8.99 21.03
N TYR A 99 -6.23 -9.59 20.52
CA TYR A 99 -5.89 -9.56 19.10
C TYR A 99 -7.01 -10.15 18.23
N GLN A 100 -7.56 -11.31 18.59
CA GLN A 100 -8.67 -11.92 17.86
C GLN A 100 -9.90 -11.01 17.81
N LYS A 101 -10.22 -10.35 18.94
CA LYS A 101 -11.34 -9.40 19.01
C LYS A 101 -11.11 -8.18 18.13
N ILE A 102 -9.89 -7.64 18.11
CA ILE A 102 -9.51 -6.54 17.23
C ILE A 102 -9.63 -6.97 15.77
N ALA A 103 -9.05 -8.13 15.41
CA ALA A 103 -9.04 -8.63 14.04
C ALA A 103 -10.44 -8.92 13.47
N SER A 104 -11.40 -9.31 14.34
CA SER A 104 -12.77 -9.56 13.93
C SER A 104 -13.66 -8.31 13.87
N ASN A 105 -13.24 -7.17 14.44
CA ASN A 105 -14.08 -5.97 14.57
C ASN A 105 -13.51 -4.72 13.90
N ILE A 106 -12.32 -4.80 13.30
CA ILE A 106 -11.72 -3.70 12.53
C ILE A 106 -11.42 -4.20 11.12
N VAL A 107 -11.95 -3.48 10.11
CA VAL A 107 -11.86 -3.84 8.69
C VAL A 107 -11.27 -2.67 7.87
N PRO A 108 -10.21 -2.87 7.07
CA PRO A 108 -9.45 -4.12 6.93
C PRO A 108 -8.76 -4.52 8.25
N THR A 109 -8.42 -5.79 8.39
CA THR A 109 -7.76 -6.29 9.61
C THR A 109 -6.43 -5.55 9.83
N PRO A 110 -6.17 -5.01 11.03
CA PRO A 110 -4.91 -4.34 11.32
C PRO A 110 -3.72 -5.29 11.17
N THR A 111 -2.65 -4.81 10.52
CA THR A 111 -1.37 -5.51 10.42
C THR A 111 -0.34 -4.87 11.35
N ASP A 112 0.64 -5.65 11.80
CA ASP A 112 1.79 -5.19 12.61
C ASP A 112 1.43 -4.55 13.97
N LEU A 113 0.28 -4.91 14.57
CA LEU A 113 -0.02 -4.58 15.96
C LEU A 113 0.92 -5.34 16.90
N LYS A 114 1.53 -4.64 17.87
CA LYS A 114 2.34 -5.25 18.92
C LYS A 114 1.62 -5.09 20.25
N ILE A 115 1.25 -6.21 20.87
CA ILE A 115 0.55 -6.25 22.16
C ILE A 115 1.48 -6.89 23.18
N GLU A 116 1.87 -6.12 24.20
CA GLU A 116 2.51 -6.63 25.40
C GLU A 116 1.48 -6.77 26.52
N GLU A 117 1.54 -7.89 27.22
CA GLU A 117 0.62 -8.26 28.30
C GLU A 117 1.39 -8.44 29.60
N PHE A 118 0.89 -7.81 30.67
CA PHE A 118 1.42 -7.90 32.01
C PHE A 118 0.36 -8.55 32.91
N LEU A 119 0.50 -9.85 33.12
CA LEU A 119 -0.41 -10.65 33.95
C LEU A 119 -0.12 -10.42 35.44
N THR A 120 -1.17 -10.12 36.21
CA THR A 120 -1.10 -9.99 37.67
C THR A 120 -2.22 -10.79 38.33
N GLU A 121 -2.15 -10.98 39.65
CA GLU A 121 -3.22 -11.62 40.43
C GLU A 121 -4.56 -10.86 40.36
N ASN A 122 -4.51 -9.54 40.10
CA ASN A 122 -5.68 -8.67 40.08
C ASN A 122 -6.29 -8.49 38.67
N GLY A 123 -5.65 -9.05 37.63
CA GLY A 123 -6.02 -8.88 36.22
C GLY A 123 -4.85 -8.43 35.36
N ASN A 124 -5.16 -7.93 34.16
CA ASN A 124 -4.16 -7.69 33.12
C ASN A 124 -3.96 -6.20 32.81
N ILE A 125 -2.74 -5.87 32.41
CA ILE A 125 -2.40 -4.58 31.79
C ILE A 125 -1.85 -4.84 30.40
N PHE A 126 -2.26 -4.01 29.44
CA PHE A 126 -1.83 -4.16 28.04
C PHE A 126 -1.18 -2.88 27.53
N LEU A 127 -0.06 -3.02 26.84
CA LEU A 127 0.52 -1.99 25.98
C LEU A 127 0.32 -2.40 24.53
N ILE A 128 -0.38 -1.57 23.76
CA ILE A 128 -0.64 -1.83 22.34
C ILE A 128 0.07 -0.75 21.53
N ASP A 129 1.15 -1.14 20.87
CA ASP A 129 1.84 -0.29 19.89
C ASP A 129 1.14 -0.45 18.54
N ILE A 130 0.54 0.63 18.05
CA ILE A 130 -0.34 0.66 16.89
C ILE A 130 0.36 1.47 15.80
N PRO A 131 0.68 0.88 14.63
CA PRO A 131 1.27 1.63 13.54
C PRO A 131 0.25 2.50 12.83
N GLN A 132 0.72 3.54 12.13
CA GLN A 132 -0.05 4.11 11.02
C GLN A 132 -0.24 3.03 9.95
N SER A 133 -1.48 2.84 9.52
CA SER A 133 -1.78 1.85 8.47
C SER A 133 -1.26 2.30 7.12
N LEU A 134 -0.77 1.33 6.33
CA LEU A 134 -0.45 1.52 4.92
C LEU A 134 -1.67 1.42 4.00
N ASN A 135 -2.77 0.85 4.51
CA ASN A 135 -4.02 0.61 3.79
C ASN A 135 -5.24 1.22 4.52
N PRO A 136 -5.22 2.52 4.87
CA PRO A 136 -6.39 3.16 5.44
C PRO A 136 -7.53 3.27 4.40
N PRO A 137 -8.78 3.53 4.80
CA PRO A 137 -9.24 3.65 6.17
C PRO A 137 -9.66 2.29 6.77
N HIS A 138 -9.50 2.17 8.08
CA HIS A 138 -10.00 1.12 8.96
C HIS A 138 -11.33 1.53 9.60
N GLN A 139 -12.34 0.68 9.44
CA GLN A 139 -13.70 0.83 9.94
C GLN A 139 -13.92 -0.07 11.16
N CYS A 140 -14.63 0.43 12.17
CA CYS A 140 -15.14 -0.40 13.26
C CYS A 140 -16.40 -1.13 12.78
N SER A 141 -16.39 -2.46 12.78
CA SER A 141 -17.53 -3.27 12.33
C SER A 141 -18.75 -3.17 13.25
N SER A 142 -18.54 -2.81 14.53
CA SER A 142 -19.61 -2.70 15.52
C SER A 142 -20.62 -1.60 15.20
N ASP A 143 -20.19 -0.51 14.56
CA ASP A 143 -21.04 0.65 14.26
C ASP A 143 -20.88 1.20 12.83
N GLY A 144 -20.02 0.58 12.02
CA GLY A 144 -19.78 0.98 10.63
C GLY A 144 -19.09 2.34 10.49
N LYS A 145 -18.45 2.87 11.54
CA LYS A 145 -17.79 4.18 11.48
C LYS A 145 -16.29 4.06 11.28
N TYR A 146 -15.75 5.06 10.61
CA TYR A 146 -14.32 5.32 10.54
C TYR A 146 -13.97 6.30 11.65
N TYR A 147 -12.92 6.02 12.40
CA TYR A 147 -12.45 6.90 13.47
C TYR A 147 -11.10 7.50 13.10
N LEU A 148 -10.83 8.70 13.62
CA LEU A 148 -9.58 9.44 13.47
C LEU A 148 -9.22 10.08 14.80
N ARG A 149 -7.93 10.25 15.06
CA ARG A 149 -7.48 11.09 16.16
C ARG A 149 -7.56 12.56 15.77
N LEU A 150 -8.28 13.32 16.57
CA LEU A 150 -8.31 14.77 16.54
C LEU A 150 -7.80 15.25 17.90
N GLU A 151 -6.55 15.72 17.91
CA GLU A 151 -5.80 16.06 19.13
C GLU A 151 -5.69 14.84 20.04
N ARG A 152 -6.53 14.73 21.08
CA ARG A 152 -6.48 13.66 22.08
C ARG A 152 -7.63 12.65 21.95
N ASP A 153 -8.62 12.94 21.10
CA ASP A 153 -9.85 12.13 21.04
C ASP A 153 -9.94 11.31 19.75
N ALA A 154 -10.44 10.08 19.85
CA ALA A 154 -10.99 9.36 18.71
C ALA A 154 -12.38 9.90 18.32
N LYS A 155 -12.47 10.53 17.14
CA LYS A 155 -13.72 11.09 16.60
C LYS A 155 -14.12 10.43 15.29
N PRO A 156 -15.42 10.28 15.00
CA PRO A 156 -15.89 9.82 13.70
C PRO A 156 -15.35 10.71 12.58
N ALA A 157 -14.79 10.07 11.55
CA ALA A 157 -14.21 10.74 10.42
C ALA A 157 -15.30 11.37 9.53
N PRO A 158 -15.18 12.67 9.18
CA PRO A 158 -16.04 13.29 8.18
C PRO A 158 -15.85 12.64 6.81
N HIS A 159 -16.90 12.66 5.97
CA HIS A 159 -16.89 12.05 4.64
C HIS A 159 -15.67 12.43 3.79
N GLY A 160 -15.33 13.73 3.73
CA GLY A 160 -14.18 14.20 2.94
C GLY A 160 -12.84 13.63 3.41
N ILE A 161 -12.68 13.38 4.71
CA ILE A 161 -11.45 12.74 5.22
C ILE A 161 -11.45 11.25 4.91
N VAL A 162 -12.60 10.57 5.05
CA VAL A 162 -12.73 9.15 4.65
C VAL A 162 -12.34 8.98 3.18
N GLN A 163 -12.86 9.83 2.29
CA GLN A 163 -12.49 9.81 0.87
C GLN A 163 -10.98 10.01 0.66
N ALA A 164 -10.37 10.97 1.38
CA ALA A 164 -8.93 11.19 1.30
C ALA A 164 -8.11 9.98 1.80
N LEU A 165 -8.59 9.26 2.83
CA LEU A 165 -7.94 8.03 3.31
C LEU A 165 -8.01 6.90 2.29
N PHE A 166 -9.15 6.73 1.60
CA PHE A 166 -9.25 5.74 0.51
C PHE A 166 -8.25 6.04 -0.62
N ASN A 167 -8.03 7.32 -0.94
CA ASN A 167 -7.03 7.73 -1.93
C ASN A 167 -5.58 7.58 -1.45
N LYS A 168 -5.34 7.45 -0.14
CA LYS A 168 -4.02 7.14 0.43
C LYS A 168 -3.66 5.66 0.35
N ARG A 169 -4.60 4.77 0.00
CA ARG A 169 -4.30 3.36 -0.20
C ARG A 169 -3.19 3.23 -1.21
N ARG A 170 -2.15 2.49 -0.83
CA ARG A 170 -1.09 2.18 -1.76
C ARG A 170 -1.64 1.20 -2.80
N VAL A 171 -1.48 1.54 -4.07
CA VAL A 171 -1.88 0.70 -5.20
C VAL A 171 -0.69 -0.15 -5.66
N PRO A 172 -0.92 -1.28 -6.34
CA PRO A 172 0.15 -2.01 -7.01
C PRO A 172 0.92 -1.11 -7.97
N VAL A 173 2.23 -1.30 -8.07
CA VAL A 173 3.07 -0.54 -9.02
C VAL A 173 3.49 -1.50 -10.11
N LEU A 174 2.81 -1.44 -11.25
CA LEU A 174 3.09 -2.31 -12.39
C LEU A 174 4.15 -1.68 -13.29
N SER A 175 5.00 -2.51 -13.89
CA SER A 175 5.97 -2.10 -14.91
C SER A 175 6.07 -3.15 -16.01
N ALA A 176 6.45 -2.70 -17.21
CA ALA A 176 6.75 -3.58 -18.33
C ALA A 176 8.23 -3.46 -18.71
N ASN A 177 8.81 -4.55 -19.22
CA ASN A 177 10.14 -4.59 -19.81
C ASN A 177 10.13 -5.48 -21.06
N ILE A 178 11.07 -5.25 -21.97
CA ILE A 178 11.25 -6.08 -23.16
C ILE A 178 12.64 -6.70 -23.17
N ASP A 179 12.73 -7.93 -23.65
CA ASP A 179 13.97 -8.60 -24.04
C ASP A 179 13.86 -8.94 -25.54
N VAL A 180 14.85 -8.54 -26.32
CA VAL A 180 14.87 -8.69 -27.78
C VAL A 180 16.08 -9.52 -28.17
N LYS A 181 15.84 -10.65 -28.84
CA LYS A 181 16.89 -11.55 -29.33
C LYS A 181 16.82 -11.65 -30.85
N ASP A 182 17.89 -11.24 -31.49
CA ASP A 182 18.08 -11.40 -32.93
C ASP A 182 18.18 -12.89 -33.27
N VAL A 183 17.26 -13.39 -34.08
CA VAL A 183 17.22 -14.79 -34.52
C VAL A 183 17.85 -14.94 -35.89
N LYS A 184 17.56 -14.00 -36.80
CA LYS A 184 18.05 -13.93 -38.18
C LYS A 184 18.03 -12.48 -38.67
N SER A 185 18.73 -12.21 -39.79
CA SER A 185 18.56 -10.94 -40.52
C SER A 185 17.08 -10.68 -40.76
N HIS A 186 16.54 -9.59 -40.19
CA HIS A 186 15.14 -9.16 -40.27
C HIS A 186 14.12 -9.92 -39.40
N GLN A 187 14.58 -10.74 -38.44
CA GLN A 187 13.70 -11.48 -37.54
C GLN A 187 14.17 -11.42 -36.08
N ASP A 188 13.34 -10.82 -35.23
CA ASP A 188 13.59 -10.71 -33.79
C ASP A 188 12.59 -11.57 -33.01
N SER A 189 13.07 -12.18 -31.91
CA SER A 189 12.23 -12.81 -30.90
C SER A 189 12.11 -11.89 -29.70
N ILE A 190 10.88 -11.57 -29.32
CA ILE A 190 10.56 -10.57 -28.30
C ILE A 190 9.89 -11.26 -27.11
N VAL A 191 10.33 -10.89 -25.91
CA VAL A 191 9.66 -11.22 -24.65
C VAL A 191 9.25 -9.94 -23.95
N VAL A 192 7.96 -9.67 -23.86
CA VAL A 192 7.40 -8.61 -23.01
C VAL A 192 7.14 -9.21 -21.62
N SER A 193 7.67 -8.60 -20.57
CA SER A 193 7.46 -9.04 -19.18
C SER A 193 6.78 -7.94 -18.38
N ILE A 194 5.56 -8.21 -17.90
CA ILE A 194 4.84 -7.32 -16.96
C ILE A 194 5.09 -7.82 -15.55
N LYS A 195 5.54 -6.94 -14.65
CA LYS A 195 5.83 -7.25 -13.25
C LYS A 195 5.21 -6.25 -12.30
N ASN A 196 5.04 -6.66 -11.05
CA ASN A 196 4.66 -5.79 -9.96
C ASN A 196 5.92 -5.42 -9.15
N GLU A 197 6.27 -4.15 -9.12
CA GLU A 197 7.41 -3.63 -8.36
C GLU A 197 7.07 -3.40 -6.89
N SER A 198 5.79 -3.35 -6.52
CA SER A 198 5.36 -3.10 -5.15
C SER A 198 5.06 -4.39 -4.39
N ALA A 199 5.10 -4.32 -3.06
CA ALA A 199 4.72 -5.42 -2.18
C ALA A 199 3.19 -5.67 -2.14
N ILE A 200 2.41 -4.89 -2.89
CA ILE A 200 0.94 -4.92 -2.85
C ILE A 200 0.47 -5.77 -4.01
N PRO A 201 -0.21 -6.90 -3.75
CA PRO A 201 -0.61 -7.81 -4.82
C PRO A 201 -1.49 -7.12 -5.87
N ALA A 202 -1.17 -7.32 -7.16
CA ALA A 202 -2.02 -6.89 -8.26
C ALA A 202 -2.94 -8.03 -8.68
N GLU A 203 -4.24 -7.83 -8.53
CA GLU A 203 -5.27 -8.79 -8.92
C GLU A 203 -5.92 -8.42 -10.26
N LYS A 204 -6.32 -9.44 -11.03
CA LYS A 204 -7.02 -9.27 -12.32
C LYS A 204 -6.24 -8.38 -13.29
N LEU A 205 -4.95 -8.68 -13.45
CA LEU A 205 -4.10 -7.96 -14.40
C LEU A 205 -4.64 -8.19 -15.82
N ALA A 206 -4.84 -7.09 -16.54
CA ALA A 206 -5.11 -7.09 -17.96
C ALA A 206 -4.14 -6.14 -18.67
N TYR A 207 -3.89 -6.41 -19.95
CA TYR A 207 -2.88 -5.70 -20.72
C TYR A 207 -3.15 -5.73 -22.22
N ILE A 208 -2.61 -4.73 -22.91
CA ILE A 208 -2.61 -4.60 -24.36
C ILE A 208 -1.15 -4.47 -24.81
N ILE A 209 -0.78 -5.22 -25.85
CA ILE A 209 0.51 -5.09 -26.52
C ILE A 209 0.24 -4.70 -27.97
N ASP A 210 0.71 -3.52 -28.34
CA ASP A 210 0.65 -3.00 -29.69
C ASP A 210 2.06 -2.92 -30.27
N VAL A 211 2.24 -3.38 -31.50
CA VAL A 211 3.53 -3.35 -32.20
C VAL A 211 3.37 -2.62 -33.53
N TYR A 212 4.19 -1.58 -33.72
CA TYR A 212 4.14 -0.69 -34.88
C TYR A 212 5.38 -0.88 -35.76
N ASN A 213 5.22 -0.61 -37.06
CA ASN A 213 6.29 -0.65 -38.06
C ASN A 213 6.98 -2.04 -38.19
N VAL A 214 6.19 -3.10 -38.17
CA VAL A 214 6.62 -4.47 -38.46
C VAL A 214 5.79 -5.04 -39.61
N GLU A 215 6.36 -5.98 -40.36
CA GLU A 215 5.70 -6.60 -41.51
C GLU A 215 4.75 -7.72 -41.08
N GLN A 216 5.17 -8.52 -40.10
CA GLN A 216 4.43 -9.67 -39.62
C GLN A 216 4.78 -9.99 -38.17
N ILE A 217 3.81 -10.55 -37.43
CA ILE A 217 4.03 -11.19 -36.13
C ILE A 217 3.69 -12.68 -36.22
N LYS A 218 4.55 -13.52 -35.65
CA LYS A 218 4.31 -14.95 -35.44
C LYS A 218 4.25 -15.22 -33.95
N SER A 219 3.12 -15.74 -33.49
CA SER A 219 2.90 -16.00 -32.07
C SER A 219 1.82 -17.06 -31.86
N ASN A 220 1.82 -17.65 -30.66
CA ASN A 220 0.69 -18.43 -30.16
C ASN A 220 -0.47 -17.53 -29.67
N TYR A 221 -0.25 -16.21 -29.61
CA TYR A 221 -1.27 -15.22 -29.29
C TYR A 221 -1.93 -14.66 -30.56
N ASN A 222 -3.20 -14.30 -30.46
CA ASN A 222 -3.99 -13.79 -31.59
C ASN A 222 -3.75 -12.28 -31.81
N PHE A 223 -2.61 -11.93 -32.42
CA PHE A 223 -2.35 -10.57 -32.86
C PHE A 223 -3.20 -10.22 -34.08
N LYS A 224 -3.94 -9.11 -33.99
CA LYS A 224 -4.75 -8.58 -35.09
C LYS A 224 -4.08 -7.35 -35.69
N LEU A 225 -4.01 -7.29 -37.01
CA LEU A 225 -3.63 -6.06 -37.71
C LEU A 225 -4.80 -5.07 -37.62
N ILE A 226 -4.54 -3.89 -37.06
CA ILE A 226 -5.51 -2.82 -36.84
C ILE A 226 -4.90 -1.54 -37.41
N GLU A 227 -5.74 -0.73 -38.06
CA GLU A 227 -5.41 0.63 -38.46
C GLU A 227 -6.20 1.59 -37.58
N ASP A 228 -5.52 2.48 -36.88
CA ASP A 228 -6.13 3.54 -36.08
C ASP A 228 -5.50 4.91 -36.39
N SER A 229 -5.87 5.94 -35.62
CA SER A 229 -5.31 7.30 -35.79
C SER A 229 -3.78 7.36 -35.58
N LEU A 230 -3.21 6.39 -34.88
CA LEU A 230 -1.78 6.21 -34.64
C LEU A 230 -1.12 5.27 -35.67
N GLY A 231 -1.89 4.76 -36.64
CA GLY A 231 -1.45 4.03 -37.82
C GLY A 231 -1.63 2.53 -37.74
N ASN A 232 -0.96 1.81 -38.65
CA ASN A 232 -1.00 0.35 -38.70
C ASN A 232 -0.21 -0.26 -37.55
N LYS A 233 -0.86 -1.16 -36.83
CA LYS A 233 -0.28 -1.90 -35.70
C LYS A 233 -0.79 -3.32 -35.62
N PHE A 234 0.02 -4.20 -35.06
CA PHE A 234 -0.45 -5.50 -34.58
C PHE A 234 -0.80 -5.39 -33.10
N SER A 235 -2.04 -5.71 -32.75
CA SER A 235 -2.56 -5.57 -31.40
C SER A 235 -2.96 -6.92 -30.80
N PHE A 236 -2.60 -7.13 -29.55
CA PHE A 236 -3.00 -8.27 -28.74
C PHE A 236 -3.48 -7.80 -27.37
N THR A 237 -4.58 -8.38 -26.87
CA THR A 237 -5.09 -8.14 -25.52
C THR A 237 -5.03 -9.44 -24.71
N GLY A 238 -4.48 -9.35 -23.51
CA GLY A 238 -4.38 -10.46 -22.57
C GLY A 238 -4.90 -10.09 -21.18
N HIS A 239 -5.19 -11.12 -20.40
CA HIS A 239 -5.49 -10.99 -18.97
C HIS A 239 -4.97 -12.22 -18.22
N THR A 240 -4.79 -12.08 -16.92
CA THR A 240 -4.47 -13.19 -16.03
C THR A 240 -5.27 -13.09 -14.74
N GLU A 241 -5.80 -14.23 -14.29
CA GLU A 241 -6.42 -14.37 -12.97
C GLU A 241 -5.36 -14.59 -11.87
N GLN A 242 -4.10 -14.80 -12.26
CA GLN A 242 -3.01 -14.95 -11.31
C GLN A 242 -2.72 -13.62 -10.61
N VAL A 243 -2.68 -13.66 -9.29
CA VAL A 243 -2.27 -12.52 -8.47
C VAL A 243 -0.78 -12.26 -8.65
N LEU A 244 -0.42 -11.05 -9.09
CA LEU A 244 0.96 -10.67 -9.35
C LEU A 244 1.60 -10.05 -8.10
N VAL A 245 2.56 -10.79 -7.53
CA VAL A 245 3.45 -10.33 -6.44
C VAL A 245 4.87 -10.12 -6.99
N GLN A 246 5.77 -9.48 -6.23
CA GLN A 246 7.09 -9.03 -6.72
C GLN A 246 7.96 -10.08 -7.43
N VAL A 247 7.79 -11.36 -7.12
CA VAL A 247 8.60 -12.46 -7.68
C VAL A 247 8.01 -13.07 -8.96
N ILE A 248 6.79 -12.67 -9.35
CA ILE A 248 6.07 -13.23 -10.49
C ILE A 248 6.05 -12.18 -11.60
N ASN A 249 6.30 -12.61 -12.84
CA ASN A 249 6.08 -11.82 -14.03
C ASN A 249 5.14 -12.54 -14.99
N VAL A 250 4.50 -11.78 -15.87
CA VAL A 250 3.67 -12.30 -16.98
C VAL A 250 4.46 -12.13 -18.27
N PRO A 251 5.08 -13.20 -18.79
CA PRO A 251 5.82 -13.15 -20.03
C PRO A 251 4.90 -13.37 -21.24
N VAL A 252 5.01 -12.50 -22.24
CA VAL A 252 4.36 -12.63 -23.54
C VAL A 252 5.45 -12.73 -24.60
N LYS A 253 5.51 -13.87 -25.28
CA LYS A 253 6.54 -14.17 -26.29
C LYS A 253 5.95 -14.15 -27.70
N PHE A 254 6.64 -13.50 -28.63
CA PHE A 254 6.29 -13.49 -30.05
C PHE A 254 7.51 -13.16 -30.90
N ASP A 255 7.49 -13.61 -32.15
CA ASP A 255 8.51 -13.27 -33.13
C ASP A 255 7.96 -12.22 -34.10
N ILE A 256 8.82 -11.32 -34.55
CA ILE A 256 8.46 -10.29 -35.53
C ILE A 256 9.34 -10.38 -36.76
N GLN A 257 8.79 -9.93 -37.88
CA GLN A 257 9.54 -9.65 -39.11
C GLN A 257 9.57 -8.13 -39.33
N HIS A 258 10.76 -7.56 -39.54
CA HIS A 258 10.96 -6.12 -39.63
C HIS A 258 11.80 -5.72 -40.85
N SER A 259 11.56 -4.53 -41.40
CA SER A 259 12.26 -4.02 -42.60
C SER A 259 13.67 -3.46 -42.34
N GLY A 260 14.26 -3.78 -41.18
CA GLY A 260 15.52 -3.18 -40.71
C GLY A 260 15.40 -1.76 -40.13
N LYS A 261 14.19 -1.18 -40.15
CA LYS A 261 13.88 0.13 -39.56
C LYS A 261 13.48 -0.01 -38.08
N ASP A 262 13.57 1.10 -37.34
CA ASP A 262 13.12 1.17 -35.94
C ASP A 262 11.65 0.76 -35.82
N TYR A 263 11.31 -0.08 -34.84
CA TYR A 263 9.93 -0.47 -34.54
C TYR A 263 9.58 -0.14 -33.10
N LEU A 264 8.29 0.01 -32.82
CA LEU A 264 7.80 0.41 -31.50
C LEU A 264 6.92 -0.67 -30.89
N ILE A 265 7.18 -1.01 -29.63
CA ILE A 265 6.35 -1.88 -28.80
C ILE A 265 5.72 -1.03 -27.72
N PHE A 266 4.39 -0.95 -27.72
CA PHE A 266 3.59 -0.29 -26.71
C PHE A 266 2.93 -1.35 -25.82
N VAL A 267 3.05 -1.19 -24.51
CA VAL A 267 2.48 -2.10 -23.51
C VAL A 267 1.64 -1.27 -22.54
N ALA A 268 0.32 -1.39 -22.63
CA ALA A 268 -0.60 -0.85 -21.65
C ALA A 268 -1.03 -1.95 -20.68
N PHE A 269 -1.23 -1.61 -19.42
CA PHE A 269 -1.62 -2.55 -18.37
C PHE A 269 -2.46 -1.86 -17.29
N TRP A 270 -3.34 -2.64 -16.66
CA TRP A 270 -4.19 -2.21 -15.56
C TRP A 270 -4.57 -3.42 -14.70
N CYS A 271 -5.05 -3.18 -13.48
CA CYS A 271 -5.52 -4.24 -12.60
C CYS A 271 -6.72 -3.76 -11.78
N ARG A 272 -7.22 -4.56 -10.82
CA ARG A 272 -8.38 -4.17 -10.00
C ARG A 272 -8.18 -2.83 -9.28
N ASP A 273 -6.98 -2.62 -8.76
CA ASP A 273 -6.64 -1.51 -7.86
C ASP A 273 -5.70 -0.49 -8.51
N LEU A 274 -5.40 -0.64 -9.80
CA LEU A 274 -4.61 0.30 -10.59
C LEU A 274 -5.37 0.59 -11.88
N ASP A 275 -5.61 1.87 -12.15
CA ASP A 275 -6.14 2.34 -13.43
C ASP A 275 -5.19 2.04 -14.60
N PHE A 276 -5.50 2.58 -15.77
CA PHE A 276 -4.68 2.46 -16.96
C PHE A 276 -3.30 3.13 -16.81
N ASP A 277 -2.24 2.37 -17.07
CA ASP A 277 -0.88 2.88 -17.26
C ASP A 277 -0.23 2.22 -18.49
N PHE A 278 0.84 2.81 -19.01
CA PHE A 278 1.57 2.23 -20.13
C PHE A 278 3.07 2.54 -20.13
N LYS A 279 3.77 1.73 -20.90
CA LYS A 279 5.17 1.94 -21.27
C LYS A 279 5.37 1.58 -22.73
N PHE A 280 6.22 2.31 -23.44
CA PHE A 280 6.61 1.95 -24.80
C PHE A 280 8.11 1.98 -24.99
N PHE A 281 8.55 1.22 -25.98
CA PHE A 281 9.94 1.00 -26.32
C PHE A 281 10.09 1.12 -27.83
N THR A 282 11.01 1.97 -28.28
CA THR A 282 11.46 1.95 -29.67
C THR A 282 12.77 1.18 -29.75
N TYR A 283 12.78 0.10 -30.52
CA TYR A 283 13.97 -0.71 -30.76
C TYR A 283 14.54 -0.42 -32.14
N SER A 284 15.87 -0.30 -32.24
CA SER A 284 16.56 -0.11 -33.50
C SER A 284 17.29 -1.40 -33.91
N PRO A 285 16.81 -2.14 -34.92
CA PRO A 285 17.46 -3.39 -35.35
C PRO A 285 18.89 -3.19 -35.83
N THR A 286 19.18 -2.03 -36.42
CA THR A 286 20.53 -1.68 -36.89
C THR A 286 21.52 -1.54 -35.73
N LYS A 287 21.09 -0.94 -34.61
CA LYS A 287 21.93 -0.74 -33.42
C LYS A 287 21.84 -1.89 -32.42
N LYS A 288 20.81 -2.73 -32.54
CA LYS A 288 20.48 -3.84 -31.64
C LYS A 288 20.20 -3.40 -30.21
N GLU A 289 19.59 -2.23 -30.04
CA GLU A 289 19.28 -1.66 -28.72
C GLU A 289 17.94 -0.94 -28.70
N VAL A 290 17.38 -0.78 -27.50
CA VAL A 290 16.26 0.14 -27.25
C VAL A 290 16.80 1.56 -27.29
N VAL A 291 16.35 2.35 -28.26
CA VAL A 291 16.80 3.73 -28.43
C VAL A 291 15.95 4.72 -27.64
N ILE A 292 14.68 4.38 -27.37
CA ILE A 292 13.75 5.20 -26.59
C ILE A 292 12.92 4.30 -25.69
N GLU A 293 12.77 4.73 -24.45
CA GLU A 293 11.87 4.16 -23.44
C GLU A 293 11.11 5.32 -22.79
N ALA A 294 9.78 5.19 -22.69
CA ALA A 294 8.95 6.20 -22.06
C ALA A 294 7.68 5.58 -21.47
N THR A 295 7.09 6.29 -20.50
CA THR A 295 5.88 5.92 -19.77
C THR A 295 4.78 6.95 -20.00
N LEU A 296 3.61 6.76 -19.39
CA LEU A 296 2.55 7.76 -19.36
C LEU A 296 3.02 9.10 -18.72
N LYS A 297 3.94 9.04 -17.75
CA LYS A 297 4.35 10.21 -16.94
C LYS A 297 5.70 10.80 -17.33
N GLU A 298 6.59 9.98 -17.91
CA GLU A 298 7.99 10.33 -18.14
C GLU A 298 8.43 9.96 -19.56
N GLY A 299 9.29 10.79 -20.17
CA GLY A 299 9.85 10.55 -21.49
C GLY A 299 9.14 11.29 -22.62
N VAL A 300 9.36 10.83 -23.86
CA VAL A 300 8.81 11.43 -25.08
C VAL A 300 7.35 11.03 -25.24
N LYS A 301 6.51 11.89 -25.84
CA LYS A 301 5.12 11.50 -26.14
C LYS A 301 5.09 10.42 -27.22
N LEU A 302 4.22 9.42 -27.04
CA LEU A 302 4.02 8.35 -28.02
C LEU A 302 3.74 8.87 -29.44
N THR A 303 2.92 9.91 -29.55
CA THR A 303 2.58 10.53 -30.85
C THR A 303 3.80 11.10 -31.57
N ASP A 304 4.69 11.75 -30.81
CA ASP A 304 5.87 12.39 -31.36
C ASP A 304 6.87 11.33 -31.83
N GLU A 305 7.00 10.24 -31.08
CA GLU A 305 7.86 9.13 -31.43
C GLU A 305 7.35 8.34 -32.64
N LEU A 306 6.05 8.07 -32.73
CA LEU A 306 5.45 7.44 -33.91
C LEU A 306 5.64 8.31 -35.15
N ASN A 307 5.53 9.63 -35.02
CA ASN A 307 5.81 10.57 -36.11
C ASN A 307 7.29 10.54 -36.52
N ARG A 308 8.22 10.43 -35.57
CA ARG A 308 9.66 10.25 -35.86
C ARG A 308 9.90 8.99 -36.69
N ILE A 309 9.37 7.85 -36.25
CA ILE A 309 9.53 6.56 -36.96
C ILE A 309 8.97 6.67 -38.39
N ARG A 310 7.76 7.23 -38.56
CA ARG A 310 7.17 7.45 -39.90
C ARG A 310 8.01 8.37 -40.78
N SER A 311 8.57 9.45 -40.23
CA SER A 311 9.41 10.37 -41.00
C SER A 311 10.69 9.71 -41.53
N LEU A 312 11.24 8.75 -40.79
CA LEU A 312 12.38 7.95 -41.23
C LEU A 312 12.00 6.98 -42.36
N MET A 313 10.72 6.59 -42.45
CA MET A 313 10.26 5.73 -43.53
C MET A 313 10.22 6.46 -44.88
N ASN A 314 9.88 7.75 -44.89
CA ASN A 314 9.70 8.55 -46.11
C ASN A 314 10.99 9.14 -46.71
N LYS A 315 12.15 8.93 -46.07
CA LYS A 315 13.44 9.51 -46.49
C LYS A 315 14.29 8.59 -47.39
N PHE A 316 13.79 7.42 -47.76
CA PHE A 316 14.44 6.43 -48.63
C PHE A 316 13.41 5.85 -49.59
#